data_AF-A0A0G1DXS4-F1
#
_entry.id   AF-A0A0G1DXS4-F1
#
_cell.length_a   1.000
_cell.length_b   1.000
_cell.length_c   1.000
_cell.angle_alpha   90.00
_cell.angle_beta   90.00
_cell.angle_gamma   90.00
#
_symmetry.space_group_name_H-M   'P 1'
#
loop_
_entity.id
_entity.type
_entity.pdbx_description
1 polymer ?
#
loop_
_entity_poly.entity_id
_entity_poly.type
_entity_poly.pdbx_seq_one_letter_code
_entity_poly.pdbx_strand_id
1 'polypeptide(L)'
;MRRGKKTIARNIFRETLEEIKKKGSKDPGQVFERAIENVKPAMEVRPKRIGGAVYQIPIEVKPSRQLMLSFRWVMEAAKAKKGAKMAIKLAQELMDAANQTGSAIKKKEDAHKMAQANKAFAHLARY
;
A
#
# COMPACT_ATOMS: atom_id res chain seq x y z
N MET A 1 -10.12 1.91 -9.83
CA MET A 1 -11.35 2.05 -10.64
C MET A 1 -12.53 1.54 -9.84
N ARG A 2 -13.71 2.18 -9.91
CA ARG A 2 -14.95 1.72 -9.23
C ARG A 2 -16.03 1.49 -10.29
N ARG A 3 -16.70 0.33 -10.27
CA ARG A 3 -17.78 -0.03 -11.22
C ARG A 3 -17.40 0.18 -12.70
N GLY A 4 -16.19 -0.22 -13.11
CA GLY A 4 -15.74 -0.10 -14.50
C GLY A 4 -15.46 1.33 -15.02
N LYS A 5 -15.64 2.39 -14.20
CA LYS A 5 -15.49 3.79 -14.64
C LYS A 5 -14.02 4.20 -14.81
N LYS A 6 -13.39 3.78 -15.91
CA LYS A 6 -11.97 4.05 -16.23
C LYS A 6 -11.68 5.54 -16.44
N THR A 7 -12.53 6.24 -17.18
CA THR A 7 -12.36 7.67 -17.49
C THR A 7 -12.31 8.51 -16.21
N ILE A 8 -13.24 8.28 -15.28
CA ILE A 8 -13.26 8.97 -13.99
C ILE A 8 -12.01 8.68 -13.17
N ALA A 9 -11.57 7.41 -13.12
CA ALA A 9 -10.36 7.04 -12.40
C ALA A 9 -9.12 7.73 -12.97
N ARG A 10 -9.03 7.86 -14.30
CA ARG A 10 -7.94 8.57 -14.99
C ARG A 10 -7.96 10.06 -14.67
N ASN A 11 -9.15 10.69 -14.65
CA ASN A 11 -9.28 12.11 -14.31
C ASN A 11 -8.84 12.38 -12.87
N ILE A 12 -9.30 11.56 -11.92
CA ILE A 12 -8.86 11.66 -10.51
C ILE A 12 -7.33 11.55 -10.41
N PHE A 13 -6.71 10.62 -11.15
CA PHE A 13 -5.26 10.46 -11.13
C PHE A 13 -4.54 11.68 -11.69
N ARG A 14 -5.01 12.25 -12.81
CA ARG A 14 -4.47 13.50 -13.37
C ARG A 14 -4.57 14.66 -12.37
N GLU A 15 -5.75 14.86 -11.80
CA GLU A 15 -5.98 15.87 -10.75
C GLU A 15 -5.05 15.65 -9.55
N THR A 16 -4.81 14.39 -9.18
CA THR A 16 -3.90 14.05 -8.07
C THR A 16 -2.47 14.52 -8.34
N LEU A 17 -1.95 14.30 -9.55
CA LEU A 17 -0.60 14.74 -9.92
C LEU A 17 -0.51 16.27 -9.97
N GLU A 18 -1.56 16.95 -10.43
CA GLU A 18 -1.64 18.41 -10.39
C GLU A 18 -1.63 18.95 -8.95
N GLU A 19 -2.37 18.32 -8.03
CA GLU A 19 -2.37 18.69 -6.61
C GLU A 19 -0.99 18.48 -5.95
N ILE A 20 -0.29 17.40 -6.30
CA ILE A 20 1.10 17.18 -5.84
C ILE A 20 2.03 18.30 -6.36
N LYS A 21 1.87 18.69 -7.63
CA LYS A 21 2.64 19.79 -8.22
C LYS A 21 2.38 21.13 -7.53
N LYS A 22 1.10 21.44 -7.27
CA LYS A 22 0.69 22.67 -6.55
C LYS A 22 1.28 22.76 -5.15
N LYS A 23 1.47 21.62 -4.48
CA LYS A 23 2.07 21.53 -3.15
C LYS A 23 3.61 21.59 -3.14
N GLY A 24 4.25 21.90 -4.28
CA GLY A 24 5.67 22.24 -4.35
C GLY A 24 6.59 21.14 -4.88
N SER A 25 6.05 20.00 -5.33
CA SER A 25 6.87 18.97 -5.98
C SER A 25 7.15 19.31 -7.44
N LYS A 26 8.43 19.43 -7.81
CA LYS A 26 8.88 19.69 -9.19
C LYS A 26 8.54 18.54 -10.14
N ASP A 27 8.58 17.30 -9.65
CA ASP A 27 8.22 16.09 -10.40
C ASP A 27 7.23 15.21 -9.62
N PRO A 28 5.92 15.32 -9.90
CA PRO A 28 4.89 14.47 -9.29
C PRO A 28 5.04 12.98 -9.59
N GLY A 29 5.67 12.62 -10.72
CA GLY A 29 5.91 11.24 -11.12
C GLY A 29 6.89 10.55 -10.19
N GLN A 30 8.02 11.22 -9.90
CA GLN A 30 9.00 10.71 -8.94
C GLN A 30 8.43 10.58 -7.52
N VAL A 31 7.59 11.52 -7.08
CA VAL A 31 6.90 11.41 -5.78
C VAL A 31 6.02 10.17 -5.74
N PHE A 32 5.27 9.91 -6.81
CA PHE A 32 4.45 8.71 -6.92
C PHE A 32 5.30 7.43 -6.88
N GLU A 33 6.35 7.33 -7.68
CA GLU A 33 7.23 6.15 -7.71
C GLU A 33 7.86 5.90 -6.33
N ARG A 34 8.41 6.95 -5.71
CA ARG A 34 8.99 6.88 -4.37
C ARG A 34 7.97 6.45 -3.31
N ALA A 35 6.75 6.97 -3.37
CA ALA A 35 5.68 6.58 -2.46
C ALA A 35 5.36 5.08 -2.58
N ILE A 36 5.24 4.57 -3.81
CA ILE A 36 4.94 3.16 -4.06
C ILE A 36 6.08 2.24 -3.62
N GLU A 37 7.33 2.66 -3.83
CA GLU A 37 8.50 1.92 -3.36
C GLU A 37 8.53 1.85 -1.83
N ASN A 38 8.28 2.97 -1.15
CA ASN A 38 8.24 3.01 0.31
C ASN A 38 7.13 2.12 0.90
N VAL A 39 5.96 2.05 0.27
CA VAL A 39 4.81 1.23 0.74
C VAL A 39 4.97 -0.25 0.40
N LYS A 40 5.88 -0.60 -0.52
CA LYS A 40 6.14 -1.98 -0.96
C LYS A 40 6.47 -2.91 0.22
N PRO A 41 5.64 -3.94 0.50
CA PRO A 41 5.93 -4.92 1.55
C PRO A 41 6.82 -6.03 1.02
N ALA A 42 7.86 -6.42 1.75
CA ALA A 42 8.68 -7.58 1.38
C ALA A 42 8.09 -8.89 1.91
N MET A 43 7.43 -8.84 3.07
CA MET A 43 6.86 -10.01 3.75
C MET A 43 5.37 -9.78 4.02
N GLU A 44 4.58 -10.84 3.94
CA GLU A 44 3.21 -10.88 4.42
C GLU A 44 2.98 -12.14 5.23
N VAL A 45 1.87 -12.18 5.97
CA VAL A 45 1.47 -13.36 6.73
C VAL A 45 0.24 -13.96 6.09
N ARG A 46 0.24 -15.29 5.88
CA ARG A 46 -0.89 -16.03 5.33
C ARG A 46 -1.37 -17.10 6.31
N PRO A 47 -2.68 -17.25 6.50
CA PRO A 47 -3.22 -18.36 7.28
C PRO A 47 -3.03 -19.68 6.52
N LYS A 48 -2.52 -20.70 7.20
CA LYS A 48 -2.45 -22.09 6.71
C LYS A 48 -2.99 -23.04 7.76
N ARG A 49 -3.86 -23.96 7.37
CA ARG A 49 -4.43 -24.97 8.27
C ARG A 49 -3.53 -26.20 8.27
N ILE A 50 -3.04 -26.59 9.45
CA ILE A 50 -2.17 -27.76 9.65
C ILE A 50 -2.65 -28.47 10.92
N GLY A 51 -2.88 -29.78 10.85
CA GLY A 51 -3.21 -30.60 12.03
C GLY A 51 -4.44 -30.12 12.82
N GLY A 52 -5.43 -29.50 12.17
CA GLY A 52 -6.64 -28.99 12.81
C GLY A 52 -6.59 -27.55 13.31
N ALA A 53 -5.42 -26.94 13.43
CA ALA A 53 -5.24 -25.52 13.81
C ALA A 53 -4.89 -24.63 12.60
N VAL A 54 -5.12 -23.32 12.72
CA VAL A 54 -4.76 -22.31 11.70
C VAL A 54 -3.55 -21.52 12.17
N TYR A 55 -2.44 -21.67 11.46
CA TYR A 55 -1.19 -20.97 11.73
C TYR A 55 -1.04 -19.76 10.82
N GLN A 56 -0.46 -18.70 11.36
CA GLN A 56 -0.10 -17.50 10.63
C GLN A 56 1.34 -17.65 10.13
N ILE A 57 1.51 -17.93 8.85
CA ILE A 57 2.82 -18.24 8.27
C ILE A 57 3.37 -17.00 7.54
N PRO A 58 4.56 -16.49 7.92
CA PRO A 58 5.22 -15.42 7.19
C PRO A 58 5.80 -15.96 5.88
N ILE A 59 5.50 -15.28 4.77
CA ILE A 59 5.93 -15.65 3.42
C ILE A 59 6.44 -14.40 2.70
N GLU A 60 7.50 -14.59 1.90
CA GLU A 60 8.01 -13.53 1.02
C GLU A 60 7.01 -13.22 -0.09
N VAL A 61 6.77 -11.93 -0.31
CA VAL A 61 5.79 -11.47 -1.29
C VAL A 61 6.45 -11.37 -2.66
N LYS A 62 5.90 -12.06 -3.67
CA LYS A 62 6.36 -11.95 -5.06
C LYS A 62 6.24 -10.50 -5.60
N PRO A 63 7.16 -10.00 -6.45
CA PRO A 63 7.19 -8.59 -6.89
C PRO A 63 5.87 -8.05 -7.46
N SER A 64 5.17 -8.83 -8.29
CA SER A 64 3.87 -8.45 -8.86
C SER A 64 2.80 -8.22 -7.79
N ARG A 65 2.84 -9.03 -6.72
CA ARG A 65 1.95 -8.89 -5.57
C ARG A 65 2.36 -7.73 -4.67
N GLN A 66 3.66 -7.48 -4.52
CA GLN A 66 4.15 -6.33 -3.75
C GLN A 66 3.58 -5.02 -4.31
N LEU A 67 3.67 -4.82 -5.64
CA LEU A 67 3.10 -3.67 -6.32
C LEU A 67 1.57 -3.59 -6.14
N MET A 68 0.86 -4.71 -6.30
CA MET A 68 -0.58 -4.75 -6.08
C MET A 68 -0.97 -4.33 -4.65
N LEU A 69 -0.25 -4.83 -3.64
CA LEU A 69 -0.47 -4.48 -2.24
C LEU A 69 -0.19 -3.00 -1.98
N SER A 70 0.90 -2.45 -2.53
CA SER A 70 1.19 -1.02 -2.42
C SER A 70 0.05 -0.15 -2.94
N PHE A 71 -0.42 -0.43 -4.15
CA PHE A 71 -1.55 0.32 -4.73
C PHE A 71 -2.82 0.16 -3.91
N ARG A 72 -3.11 -1.05 -3.42
CA ARG A 72 -4.29 -1.31 -2.59
C ARG A 72 -4.24 -0.50 -1.30
N TRP A 73 -3.13 -0.54 -0.56
CA TRP A 73 -3.01 0.14 0.73
C TRP A 73 -3.04 1.66 0.60
N VAL A 74 -2.38 2.24 -0.39
CA VAL A 74 -2.47 3.68 -0.67
C VAL A 74 -3.92 4.08 -0.99
N MET A 75 -4.61 3.31 -1.83
CA MET A 75 -6.01 3.60 -2.19
C MET A 75 -6.98 3.44 -1.01
N GLU A 76 -6.75 2.48 -0.12
CA GLU A 76 -7.55 2.30 1.10
C GLU A 76 -7.32 3.44 2.09
N ALA A 77 -6.06 3.81 2.33
CA ALA A 77 -5.70 4.93 3.18
C ALA A 77 -6.30 6.26 2.70
N ALA A 78 -6.18 6.57 1.41
CA ALA A 78 -6.75 7.77 0.81
C ALA A 78 -8.29 7.81 0.88
N LYS A 79 -8.96 6.65 0.78
CA LYS A 79 -10.42 6.55 0.93
C LYS A 79 -10.88 6.78 2.37
N ALA A 80 -10.13 6.27 3.34
CA ALA A 80 -10.44 6.39 4.76
C ALA A 80 -10.35 7.84 5.28
N LYS A 81 -9.51 8.69 4.66
CA LYS A 81 -9.43 10.13 4.96
C LYS A 81 -10.79 10.82 4.70
N LYS A 82 -11.25 11.65 5.65
CA LYS A 82 -12.48 12.47 5.57
C LYS A 82 -12.18 13.88 5.03
N GLY A 83 -13.20 14.61 4.59
CA GLY A 83 -13.14 16.07 4.45
C GLY A 83 -12.63 16.66 3.13
N ALA A 84 -12.27 15.85 2.12
CA ALA A 84 -11.82 16.38 0.82
C ALA A 84 -12.15 15.48 -0.38
N LYS A 85 -12.02 16.05 -1.59
CA LYS A 85 -12.10 15.33 -2.87
C LYS A 85 -11.05 14.21 -2.92
N MET A 86 -11.34 13.13 -3.64
CA MET A 86 -10.46 11.96 -3.71
C MET A 86 -9.04 12.32 -4.21
N ALA A 87 -8.92 13.22 -5.19
CA ALA A 87 -7.63 13.64 -5.72
C ALA A 87 -6.73 14.29 -4.66
N ILE A 88 -7.29 15.18 -3.83
CA ILE A 88 -6.56 15.85 -2.74
C ILE A 88 -6.12 14.83 -1.69
N LYS A 89 -7.02 13.91 -1.31
CA LYS A 89 -6.73 12.87 -0.32
C LYS A 89 -5.64 11.91 -0.80
N LEU A 90 -5.69 11.53 -2.07
CA LEU A 90 -4.68 10.67 -2.69
C LEU A 90 -3.33 11.38 -2.82
N ALA A 91 -3.33 12.66 -3.19
CA ALA A 91 -2.12 13.48 -3.29
C ALA A 91 -1.45 13.58 -1.92
N GLN A 92 -2.22 13.85 -0.87
CA GLN A 92 -1.71 13.90 0.48
C GLN A 92 -1.14 12.56 0.94
N GLU A 93 -1.86 11.45 0.73
CA GLU A 93 -1.34 10.12 1.09
C GLU A 93 -0.07 9.75 0.33
N LEU A 94 0.04 10.09 -0.96
CA LEU A 94 1.25 9.84 -1.75
C LEU A 94 2.43 10.68 -1.24
N MET A 95 2.22 11.95 -0.91
CA MET A 95 3.26 12.79 -0.32
C MET A 95 3.70 12.29 1.06
N ASP A 96 2.74 11.93 1.92
CA ASP A 96 3.02 11.35 3.24
C ASP A 96 3.85 10.08 3.09
N ALA A 97 3.45 9.18 2.18
CA ALA A 97 4.13 7.91 1.91
C ALA A 97 5.52 8.10 1.29
N ALA A 98 5.71 9.09 0.42
CA ALA A 98 7.03 9.44 -0.13
C ALA A 98 8.02 9.87 0.98
N ASN A 99 7.49 10.48 2.05
CA ASN A 99 8.23 10.86 3.25
C ASN A 99 8.25 9.76 4.34
N GLN A 100 7.88 8.51 4.00
CA GLN A 100 7.83 7.38 4.94
C GLN A 100 6.87 7.60 6.12
N THR A 101 5.79 8.33 5.90
CA THR A 101 4.73 8.56 6.89
C THR A 101 3.36 8.21 6.30
N GLY A 102 2.30 8.36 7.09
CA GLY A 102 0.93 8.12 6.65
C GLY A 102 0.41 6.71 6.94
N SER A 103 -0.85 6.49 6.58
CA SER A 103 -1.56 5.26 6.97
C SER A 103 -1.13 4.07 6.12
N ALA A 104 -0.76 4.29 4.86
CA ALA A 104 -0.25 3.25 3.99
C ALA A 104 1.11 2.68 4.48
N ILE A 105 2.00 3.55 4.98
CA ILE A 105 3.28 3.13 5.56
C ILE A 105 3.06 2.37 6.86
N LYS A 106 2.19 2.87 7.75
CA LYS A 106 1.81 2.15 8.97
C LYS A 106 1.30 0.74 8.66
N LYS A 107 0.51 0.57 7.59
CA LYS A 107 0.02 -0.75 7.16
C LYS A 107 1.15 -1.69 6.75
N LYS A 108 2.16 -1.19 6.04
CA LYS A 108 3.38 -1.95 5.71
C LYS A 108 4.13 -2.36 6.97
N GLU A 109 4.34 -1.43 7.89
CA GLU A 109 5.04 -1.69 9.15
C GLU A 109 4.33 -2.75 10.00
N ASP A 110 3.01 -2.65 10.12
CA ASP A 110 2.19 -3.63 10.85
C ASP A 110 2.30 -5.02 10.21
N ALA A 111 2.28 -5.11 8.87
CA ALA A 111 2.49 -6.37 8.16
C ALA A 111 3.89 -6.97 8.43
N HIS A 112 4.92 -6.12 8.44
CA HIS A 112 6.29 -6.54 8.77
C HIS A 112 6.42 -7.00 10.23
N LYS A 113 5.86 -6.26 11.19
CA LYS A 113 5.84 -6.64 12.61
C LYS A 113 5.12 -7.97 12.81
N MET A 114 3.98 -8.17 12.16
CA MET A 114 3.24 -9.42 12.21
C MET A 114 4.04 -10.59 11.62
N ALA A 115 4.75 -10.35 10.52
CA ALA A 115 5.63 -11.36 9.92
C ALA A 115 6.81 -11.72 10.84
N GLN A 116 7.41 -10.72 11.51
CA GLN A 116 8.49 -10.93 12.48
C GLN A 116 8.02 -11.71 13.72
N ALA A 117 6.84 -11.37 14.26
CA ALA A 117 6.26 -12.07 15.42
C ALA A 117 6.01 -13.56 15.13
N ASN A 118 5.70 -13.90 13.88
CA ASN A 118 5.42 -15.28 13.46
C ASN A 118 6.62 -15.96 12.78
N LYS A 119 7.83 -15.39 12.86
CA LYS A 119 9.04 -15.91 12.19
C LYS A 119 9.32 -17.37 12.53
N ALA A 120 8.99 -17.80 13.74
CA ALA A 120 9.13 -19.19 14.18
C ALA A 120 8.37 -20.19 13.29
N PHE A 121 7.24 -19.79 12.71
CA PHE A 121 6.40 -20.65 11.87
C PHE A 121 6.80 -20.65 10.38
N ALA A 122 7.87 -19.94 9.99
CA ALA A 122 8.32 -19.87 8.59
C ALA A 122 8.64 -21.25 7.99
N HIS A 123 9.11 -22.19 8.83
CA HIS A 123 9.42 -23.56 8.40
C HIS A 123 8.18 -24.34 7.92
N LEU A 124 6.99 -23.99 8.44
CA LEU A 124 5.71 -24.61 8.04
C LEU A 124 5.27 -24.20 6.62
N ALA A 125 5.96 -23.25 5.98
CA ALA A 125 5.67 -22.88 4.59
C ALA A 125 5.97 -24.02 3.61
N ARG A 126 6.91 -24.91 3.94
CA ARG A 126 7.37 -26.02 3.08
C ARG A 126 6.47 -27.26 3.10
N TYR A 127 5.68 -27.44 4.17
CA TYR A 127 4.72 -28.53 4.36
C TYR A 127 3.31 -28.02 4.06
#